data_AF-A0A913ZHI4-F1
#
_entry.id   AF-A0A913ZHI4-F1
#
_cell.length_a   1.000
_cell.length_b   1.000
_cell.length_c   1.000
_cell.angle_alpha   90.00
_cell.angle_beta   90.00
_cell.angle_gamma   90.00
#
_symmetry.space_group_name_H-M   'P 1'
#
loop_
_entity.id
_entity.type
_entity.pdbx_description
1 polymer ?
#
loop_
_entity_poly.entity_id
_entity_poly.type
_entity_poly.pdbx_seq_one_letter_code
_entity_poly.pdbx_strand_id
1 'polypeptide(L)'
;MGSLRSVTLLLVCFAAVGADEPTPCCVPKRYTIKLVEVTNDLVDGVVTSLEQNVHQAYDATNELRSEILWQYDADTGVTETSKTIYLYPQATKYVIKDGKCTKEALTEKFLELCVPQSAHFVNTFTFGLGDFANNLFSLAVPAQSYDNVYDFVVGTENCIPYIFSSRRAPPSGSARAPSAGPVSIPLPFNQSRLAVGADAPLSVRSQYFDYEEGIADPSFWFKPPPECQKLPTDEQKASAKKMAGRLMAKFKGKNFVAI
;
A
#
# COMPACT_ATOMS: atom_id res chain seq x y z
N MET A 1 -71.54 -35.53 -13.41
CA MET A 1 -70.88 -34.23 -13.66
C MET A 1 -69.78 -34.07 -12.62
N GLY A 2 -68.55 -34.50 -12.94
CA GLY A 2 -67.39 -34.44 -12.04
C GLY A 2 -66.27 -33.68 -12.72
N SER A 3 -66.06 -32.44 -12.33
CA SER A 3 -65.07 -31.52 -12.89
C SER A 3 -63.70 -31.82 -12.27
N LEU A 4 -62.84 -32.58 -12.98
CA LEU A 4 -61.42 -32.72 -12.64
C LEU A 4 -60.73 -31.35 -12.86
N ARG A 5 -60.48 -30.64 -11.76
CA ARG A 5 -59.58 -29.47 -11.75
C ARG A 5 -58.14 -29.98 -11.84
N SER A 6 -57.57 -29.96 -13.03
CA SER A 6 -56.12 -30.13 -13.23
C SER A 6 -55.40 -28.93 -12.62
N VAL A 7 -54.86 -29.11 -11.41
CA VAL A 7 -53.91 -28.16 -10.79
C VAL A 7 -52.53 -28.48 -11.36
N THR A 8 -52.16 -27.81 -12.44
CA THR A 8 -50.80 -27.87 -12.99
C THR A 8 -49.90 -27.07 -12.05
N LEU A 9 -49.23 -27.77 -11.14
CA LEU A 9 -48.23 -27.20 -10.23
C LEU A 9 -46.99 -26.82 -11.09
N LEU A 10 -46.88 -25.55 -11.44
CA LEU A 10 -45.77 -25.00 -12.23
C LEU A 10 -44.56 -24.89 -11.30
N LEU A 11 -43.75 -25.95 -11.26
CA LEU A 11 -42.49 -26.02 -10.54
C LEU A 11 -41.47 -25.10 -11.24
N VAL A 12 -41.48 -23.81 -10.89
CA VAL A 12 -40.45 -22.86 -11.30
C VAL A 12 -39.16 -23.27 -10.57
N CYS A 13 -38.31 -24.03 -11.25
CA CYS A 13 -36.93 -24.23 -10.84
C CYS A 13 -36.25 -22.86 -10.82
N PHE A 14 -36.24 -22.20 -9.67
CA PHE A 14 -35.26 -21.17 -9.36
C PHE A 14 -33.90 -21.87 -9.34
N ALA A 15 -33.30 -22.00 -10.52
CA ALA A 15 -31.86 -22.17 -10.62
C ALA A 15 -31.29 -20.93 -9.94
N ALA A 16 -30.86 -21.09 -8.69
CA ALA A 16 -30.04 -20.10 -8.03
C ALA A 16 -28.77 -20.00 -8.88
N VAL A 17 -28.77 -19.03 -9.80
CA VAL A 17 -27.55 -18.59 -10.47
C VAL A 17 -26.72 -17.99 -9.34
N GLY A 18 -25.90 -18.83 -8.71
CA GLY A 18 -24.90 -18.38 -7.76
C GLY A 18 -24.02 -17.42 -8.54
N ALA A 19 -24.03 -16.14 -8.17
CA ALA A 19 -23.09 -15.20 -8.72
C ALA A 19 -21.69 -15.74 -8.43
N ASP A 20 -20.88 -15.93 -9.47
CA ASP A 20 -19.50 -16.38 -9.29
C ASP A 20 -18.78 -15.43 -8.34
N GLU A 21 -18.04 -15.98 -7.38
CA GLU A 21 -17.27 -15.16 -6.44
C GLU A 21 -16.26 -14.29 -7.21
N PRO A 22 -16.15 -12.99 -6.89
CA PRO A 22 -15.19 -12.12 -7.54
C PRO A 22 -13.77 -12.65 -7.43
N THR A 23 -13.04 -12.65 -8.55
CA THR A 23 -11.64 -13.07 -8.58
C THR A 23 -10.70 -11.89 -8.29
N PRO A 24 -9.54 -12.12 -7.65
CA PRO A 24 -8.50 -11.09 -7.50
C PRO A 24 -8.16 -10.39 -8.82
N CYS A 25 -7.95 -9.07 -8.78
CA CYS A 25 -7.71 -8.22 -9.94
C CYS A 25 -6.51 -7.28 -9.73
N CYS A 26 -6.07 -6.62 -10.80
CA CYS A 26 -5.03 -5.58 -10.76
C CYS A 26 -5.64 -4.21 -11.00
N VAL A 27 -5.11 -3.20 -10.31
CA VAL A 27 -5.54 -1.81 -10.51
C VAL A 27 -5.18 -1.33 -11.93
N PRO A 28 -5.79 -0.24 -12.43
CA PRO A 28 -5.41 0.33 -13.72
C PRO A 28 -3.93 0.70 -13.78
N LYS A 29 -3.31 0.51 -14.95
CA LYS A 29 -1.84 0.63 -15.09
C LYS A 29 -1.31 2.04 -14.98
N ARG A 30 -2.16 3.05 -15.20
CA ARG A 30 -1.76 4.47 -15.23
C ARG A 30 -2.86 5.29 -14.57
N TYR A 31 -2.53 5.97 -13.48
CA TYR A 31 -3.47 6.86 -12.79
C TYR A 31 -2.73 7.86 -11.89
N THR A 32 -3.46 8.88 -11.46
CA THR A 32 -3.13 9.68 -10.28
C THR A 32 -4.19 9.50 -9.20
N ILE A 33 -3.78 9.54 -7.93
CA ILE A 33 -4.70 9.33 -6.80
C ILE A 33 -4.21 10.06 -5.57
N LYS A 34 -5.12 10.51 -4.72
CA LYS A 34 -4.78 10.96 -3.36
C LYS A 34 -5.14 9.89 -2.35
N LEU A 35 -4.39 9.84 -1.27
CA LEU A 35 -4.71 8.96 -0.15
C LEU A 35 -4.36 9.62 1.17
N VAL A 36 -5.10 9.22 2.21
CA VAL A 36 -4.77 9.45 3.61
C VAL A 36 -4.31 8.12 4.17
N GLU A 37 -3.12 8.13 4.73
CA GLU A 37 -2.53 7.00 5.42
C GLU A 37 -2.48 7.26 6.92
N VAL A 38 -2.93 6.29 7.69
CA VAL A 38 -2.75 6.25 9.14
C VAL A 38 -1.93 5.02 9.48
N THR A 39 -0.74 5.25 10.03
CA THR A 39 0.14 4.19 10.53
C THR A 39 0.15 4.22 12.05
N ASN A 40 -0.01 3.06 12.68
CA ASN A 40 0.09 2.88 14.12
C ASN A 40 1.32 2.04 14.44
N ASP A 41 2.20 2.60 15.25
CA ASP A 41 3.46 1.98 15.67
C ASP A 41 3.51 1.83 17.19
N LEU A 42 4.42 0.96 17.68
CA LEU A 42 4.75 0.87 19.09
C LEU A 42 6.13 1.49 19.33
N VAL A 43 6.16 2.69 19.89
CA VAL A 43 7.41 3.41 20.21
C VAL A 43 7.56 3.43 21.72
N ASP A 44 8.60 2.76 22.22
CA ASP A 44 8.91 2.66 23.65
C ASP A 44 7.71 2.20 24.52
N GLY A 45 6.92 1.25 24.01
CA GLY A 45 5.74 0.70 24.68
C GLY A 45 4.48 1.55 24.58
N VAL A 46 4.52 2.68 23.87
CA VAL A 46 3.38 3.57 23.64
C VAL A 46 2.93 3.46 22.17
N VAL A 47 1.63 3.31 21.96
CA VAL A 47 1.06 3.34 20.60
C VAL A 47 1.11 4.76 20.08
N THR A 48 1.83 4.97 18.98
CA THR A 48 1.93 6.25 18.29
C THR A 48 1.21 6.15 16.95
N SER A 49 0.43 7.17 16.63
CA SER A 49 -0.28 7.26 15.35
C SER A 49 0.33 8.36 14.51
N LEU A 50 0.58 8.05 13.25
CA LEU A 50 1.06 8.99 12.25
C LEU A 50 0.05 9.05 11.11
N GLU A 51 -0.49 10.25 10.87
CA GLU A 51 -1.33 10.54 9.71
C GLU A 51 -0.52 11.27 8.64
N GLN A 52 -0.66 10.84 7.39
CA GLN A 52 0.00 11.42 6.24
C GLN A 52 -0.97 11.53 5.06
N ASN A 53 -0.84 12.62 4.30
CA ASN A 53 -1.54 12.78 3.04
C ASN A 53 -0.54 12.52 1.90
N VAL A 54 -0.93 11.71 0.92
CA VAL A 54 -0.08 11.37 -0.22
C VAL A 54 -0.85 11.63 -1.51
N HIS A 55 -0.21 12.31 -2.46
CA HIS A 55 -0.68 12.41 -3.83
C HIS A 55 0.29 11.63 -4.71
N GLN A 56 -0.23 10.59 -5.35
CA GLN A 56 0.56 9.59 -6.05
C GLN A 56 0.26 9.62 -7.55
N ALA A 57 1.30 9.40 -8.35
CA ALA A 57 1.20 8.96 -9.72
C ALA A 57 1.79 7.56 -9.85
N TYR A 58 1.04 6.68 -10.51
CA TYR A 58 1.39 5.28 -10.71
C TYR A 58 1.41 4.97 -12.20
N ASP A 59 2.53 4.47 -12.71
CA ASP A 59 2.67 4.05 -14.11
C ASP A 59 3.35 2.67 -14.19
N ALA A 60 2.54 1.60 -14.13
CA ALA A 60 3.01 0.24 -14.30
C ALA A 60 3.52 -0.08 -15.70
N THR A 61 3.12 0.71 -16.71
CA THR A 61 3.58 0.48 -18.10
C THR A 61 5.05 0.83 -18.25
N ASN A 62 5.49 1.88 -17.56
CA ASN A 62 6.87 2.35 -17.58
C ASN A 62 7.65 2.00 -16.29
N GLU A 63 7.03 1.26 -15.37
CA GLU A 63 7.55 0.95 -14.03
C GLU A 63 8.00 2.22 -13.28
N LEU A 64 7.14 3.24 -13.26
CA LEU A 64 7.38 4.51 -12.60
C LEU A 64 6.38 4.73 -11.47
N ARG A 65 6.84 5.38 -10.41
CA ARG A 65 5.98 5.86 -9.32
C ARG A 65 6.47 7.22 -8.87
N SER A 66 5.57 8.10 -8.46
CA SER A 66 5.91 9.33 -7.76
C SER A 66 4.92 9.59 -6.66
N GLU A 67 5.38 10.15 -5.56
CA GLU A 67 4.59 10.45 -4.37
C GLU A 67 4.92 11.87 -3.91
N ILE A 68 3.89 12.67 -3.61
CA ILE A 68 4.02 13.93 -2.90
C ILE A 68 3.39 13.70 -1.53
N LEU A 69 4.21 13.79 -0.50
CA LEU A 69 3.87 13.54 0.88
C LEU A 69 3.69 14.88 1.61
N TRP A 70 2.53 15.08 2.23
CA TRP A 70 2.31 16.12 3.23
C TRP A 70 2.17 15.46 4.59
N GLN A 71 3.07 15.83 5.49
CA GLN A 71 3.08 15.29 6.83
C GLN A 71 3.06 16.40 7.86
N TYR A 72 2.11 16.31 8.78
CA TYR A 72 2.07 17.17 9.96
C TYR A 72 3.10 16.71 11.00
N ASP A 73 3.97 17.62 11.41
CA ASP A 73 4.88 17.43 12.54
C ASP A 73 4.23 18.01 13.80
N ALA A 74 3.87 17.15 14.75
CA ALA A 74 3.14 17.54 15.95
C ALA A 74 3.98 18.38 16.93
N ASP A 75 5.30 18.23 16.92
CA ASP A 75 6.20 18.95 17.83
C ASP A 75 6.39 20.40 17.38
N THR A 76 6.48 20.62 16.07
CA THR A 76 6.70 21.94 15.46
C THR A 76 5.42 22.63 14.99
N GLY A 77 4.34 21.87 14.80
CA GLY A 77 3.09 22.35 14.21
C GLY A 77 3.19 22.64 12.71
N VAL A 78 4.27 22.25 12.04
CA VAL A 78 4.53 22.53 10.62
C VAL A 78 4.15 21.33 9.77
N THR A 79 3.54 21.57 8.61
CA THR A 79 3.37 20.51 7.60
C THR A 79 4.60 20.46 6.70
N GLU A 80 5.37 19.39 6.80
CA GLU A 80 6.48 19.12 5.92
C GLU A 80 5.97 18.56 4.58
N THR A 81 6.49 19.07 3.47
CA THR A 81 6.21 18.53 2.14
C THR A 81 7.45 17.90 1.56
N SER A 82 7.33 16.70 1.00
CA SER A 82 8.41 16.06 0.24
C SER A 82 7.85 15.38 -1.00
N LYS A 83 8.67 15.29 -2.05
CA LYS A 83 8.34 14.55 -3.26
C LYS A 83 9.37 13.44 -3.47
N THR A 84 8.90 12.22 -3.69
CA THR A 84 9.74 11.09 -4.03
C THR A 84 9.40 10.58 -5.43
N ILE A 85 10.41 10.40 -6.27
CA ILE A 85 10.28 9.87 -7.63
C ILE A 85 11.02 8.53 -7.69
N TYR A 86 10.33 7.46 -8.08
CA TYR A 86 10.87 6.11 -8.23
C TYR A 86 10.97 5.78 -9.72
N LEU A 87 12.19 5.50 -10.17
CA LEU A 87 12.51 5.15 -11.54
C LEU A 87 13.08 3.72 -11.54
N TYR A 88 12.21 2.72 -11.47
CA TYR A 88 12.60 1.32 -11.30
C TYR A 88 13.49 0.78 -12.44
N PRO A 89 13.25 1.10 -13.73
CA PRO A 89 14.15 0.69 -14.82
C PRO A 89 15.58 1.23 -14.66
N GLN A 90 15.76 2.29 -13.87
CA GLN A 90 17.05 2.95 -13.62
C GLN A 90 17.61 2.62 -12.23
N ALA A 91 16.95 1.73 -11.48
CA ALA A 91 17.29 1.38 -10.09
C ALA A 91 17.60 2.61 -9.22
N THR A 92 16.83 3.69 -9.41
CA THR A 92 17.09 5.00 -8.81
C THR A 92 15.82 5.56 -8.20
N LYS A 93 15.93 6.20 -7.04
CA LYS A 93 14.90 7.10 -6.52
C LYS A 93 15.47 8.47 -6.17
N TYR A 94 14.63 9.50 -6.28
CA TYR A 94 14.96 10.88 -5.92
C TYR A 94 14.04 11.33 -4.79
N VAL A 95 14.61 11.85 -3.70
CA VAL A 95 13.88 12.47 -2.59
C VAL A 95 14.12 13.97 -2.64
N ILE A 96 13.06 14.74 -2.82
CA ILE A 96 13.07 16.20 -2.97
C ILE A 96 12.37 16.80 -1.76
N LYS A 97 13.11 17.54 -0.93
CA LYS A 97 12.59 18.20 0.27
C LYS A 97 13.29 19.54 0.43
N ASP A 98 12.52 20.61 0.68
CA ASP A 98 13.04 21.98 0.86
C ASP A 98 13.97 22.46 -0.27
N GLY A 99 13.62 22.12 -1.52
CA GLY A 99 14.43 22.41 -2.71
C GLY A 99 15.76 21.65 -2.80
N LYS A 100 16.04 20.77 -1.83
CA LYS A 100 17.20 19.87 -1.84
C LYS A 100 16.80 18.53 -2.41
N CYS A 101 17.68 17.97 -3.24
CA CYS A 101 17.47 16.68 -3.86
C CYS A 101 18.53 15.67 -3.41
N THR A 102 18.07 14.49 -3.02
CA THR A 102 18.91 13.34 -2.68
C THR A 102 18.62 12.23 -3.67
N LYS A 103 19.66 11.75 -4.35
CA LYS A 103 19.60 10.58 -5.22
C LYS A 103 20.00 9.33 -4.44
N GLU A 104 19.15 8.32 -4.44
CA GLU A 104 19.38 7.05 -3.76
C GLU A 104 19.24 5.88 -4.74
N ALA A 105 19.94 4.78 -4.46
CA ALA A 105 19.74 3.54 -5.18
C ALA A 105 18.41 2.90 -4.76
N LEU A 106 17.65 2.41 -5.72
CA LEU A 106 16.44 1.64 -5.49
C LEU A 106 16.78 0.15 -5.59
N THR A 107 16.65 -0.56 -4.48
CA THR A 107 17.00 -2.00 -4.39
C THR A 107 15.82 -2.91 -4.64
N GLU A 108 14.61 -2.38 -4.50
CA GLU A 108 13.35 -3.09 -4.74
C GLU A 108 13.02 -3.12 -6.24
N LYS A 109 12.33 -4.19 -6.65
CA LYS A 109 11.77 -4.29 -8.00
C LYS A 109 10.40 -3.61 -8.04
N PHE A 110 9.99 -3.19 -9.23
CA PHE A 110 8.63 -2.73 -9.42
C PHE A 110 7.68 -3.91 -9.19
N LEU A 111 6.67 -3.71 -8.35
CA LEU A 111 5.59 -4.66 -8.13
C LEU A 111 4.30 -4.02 -8.61
N GLU A 112 3.63 -4.70 -9.55
CA GLU A 112 2.32 -4.26 -10.01
C GLU A 112 1.31 -4.34 -8.84
N LEU A 113 0.47 -3.33 -8.70
CA LEU A 113 -0.49 -3.25 -7.60
C LEU A 113 -1.69 -4.14 -7.95
N CYS A 114 -1.62 -5.40 -7.50
CA CYS A 114 -2.68 -6.37 -7.66
C CYS A 114 -3.14 -6.92 -6.31
N VAL A 115 -4.42 -7.29 -6.24
CA VAL A 115 -4.90 -8.19 -5.19
C VAL A 115 -4.16 -9.52 -5.37
N PRO A 116 -3.43 -10.03 -4.35
CA PRO A 116 -2.72 -11.29 -4.49
C PRO A 116 -3.67 -12.44 -4.82
N GLN A 117 -3.25 -13.36 -5.69
CA GLN A 117 -4.06 -14.53 -6.06
C GLN A 117 -4.39 -15.46 -4.88
N SER A 118 -3.58 -15.39 -3.81
CA SER A 118 -3.82 -16.12 -2.56
C SER A 118 -4.77 -15.40 -1.60
N ALA A 119 -5.20 -14.18 -1.90
CA ALA A 119 -6.20 -13.49 -1.10
C ALA A 119 -7.58 -14.12 -1.37
N HIS A 120 -8.34 -14.35 -0.30
CA HIS A 120 -9.70 -14.87 -0.42
C HIS A 120 -10.69 -13.72 -0.46
N PHE A 121 -11.75 -13.89 -1.25
CA PHE A 121 -12.89 -12.98 -1.25
C PHE A 121 -13.61 -13.06 0.10
N VAL A 122 -13.96 -11.90 0.67
CA VAL A 122 -14.66 -11.81 1.95
C VAL A 122 -16.12 -11.43 1.71
N ASN A 123 -16.36 -10.30 1.04
CA ASN A 123 -17.70 -9.83 0.69
C ASN A 123 -17.66 -8.72 -0.39
N THR A 124 -18.83 -8.45 -0.95
CA THR A 124 -19.12 -7.25 -1.75
C THR A 124 -19.98 -6.31 -0.93
N PHE A 125 -19.69 -5.02 -0.99
CA PHE A 125 -20.44 -3.99 -0.27
C PHE A 125 -20.41 -2.66 -1.03
N THR A 126 -21.33 -1.76 -0.73
CA THR A 126 -21.46 -0.47 -1.41
C THR A 126 -21.12 0.69 -0.48
N PHE A 127 -20.37 1.68 -0.98
CA PHE A 127 -20.18 2.97 -0.30
C PHE A 127 -21.18 4.01 -0.82
N GLY A 128 -21.45 5.03 0.01
CA GLY A 128 -22.36 6.12 -0.33
C GLY A 128 -23.82 5.69 -0.35
N LEU A 129 -24.61 6.25 -1.28
CA LEU A 129 -26.02 5.93 -1.47
C LEU A 129 -26.25 4.68 -2.35
N GLY A 130 -25.23 3.81 -2.45
CA GLY A 130 -25.27 2.59 -3.26
C GLY A 130 -24.53 2.69 -4.60
N ASP A 131 -23.95 3.84 -4.92
CA ASP A 131 -23.38 4.11 -6.25
C ASP A 131 -22.03 3.42 -6.51
N PHE A 132 -21.34 2.99 -5.45
CA PHE A 132 -19.97 2.45 -5.57
C PHE A 132 -19.88 1.07 -4.91
N ALA A 133 -20.04 0.02 -5.71
CA ALA A 133 -19.86 -1.36 -5.27
C ALA A 133 -18.37 -1.76 -5.25
N ASN A 134 -17.94 -2.36 -4.14
CA ASN A 134 -16.55 -2.73 -3.87
C ASN A 134 -16.47 -4.17 -3.38
N ASN A 135 -15.37 -4.84 -3.71
CA ASN A 135 -15.01 -6.16 -3.22
C ASN A 135 -13.92 -6.03 -2.15
N LEU A 136 -14.10 -6.75 -1.04
CA LEU A 136 -13.06 -6.94 -0.03
C LEU A 136 -12.40 -8.31 -0.25
N PHE A 137 -11.08 -8.28 -0.39
CA PHE A 137 -10.23 -9.46 -0.34
C PHE A 137 -9.35 -9.40 0.90
N SER A 138 -9.08 -10.55 1.52
CA SER A 138 -8.21 -10.63 2.69
C SER A 138 -7.13 -11.69 2.51
N LEU A 139 -5.93 -11.38 3.00
CA LEU A 139 -4.77 -12.27 2.99
C LEU A 139 -4.13 -12.27 4.37
N ALA A 140 -4.05 -13.43 5.02
CA ALA A 140 -3.28 -13.62 6.24
C ALA A 140 -1.92 -14.24 5.91
N VAL A 141 -0.84 -13.58 6.31
CA VAL A 141 0.54 -14.07 6.19
C VAL A 141 1.07 -14.37 7.59
N PRO A 142 1.33 -15.65 7.92
CA PRO A 142 1.85 -16.01 9.24
C PRO A 142 3.21 -15.38 9.53
N ALA A 143 3.36 -14.80 10.72
CA ALA A 143 4.62 -14.38 11.32
C ALA A 143 4.89 -15.17 12.63
N GLN A 144 6.02 -14.94 13.30
CA GLN A 144 6.42 -15.77 14.45
C GLN A 144 5.34 -15.85 15.54
N SER A 145 4.82 -14.70 16.01
CA SER A 145 3.88 -14.60 17.14
C SER A 145 2.50 -14.03 16.80
N TYR A 146 2.26 -13.69 15.54
CA TYR A 146 1.01 -13.11 15.03
C TYR A 146 0.85 -13.43 13.54
N ASP A 147 -0.33 -13.18 12.98
CA ASP A 147 -0.54 -13.17 11.54
C ASP A 147 -0.60 -11.71 11.06
N ASN A 148 0.08 -11.39 9.96
CA ASN A 148 -0.13 -10.13 9.25
C ASN A 148 -1.35 -10.29 8.36
N VAL A 149 -2.43 -9.58 8.66
CA VAL A 149 -3.66 -9.58 7.85
C VAL A 149 -3.67 -8.36 6.97
N TYR A 150 -3.81 -8.58 5.67
CA TYR A 150 -3.91 -7.56 4.64
C TYR A 150 -5.31 -7.58 4.05
N ASP A 151 -5.96 -6.43 4.06
CA ASP A 151 -7.30 -6.24 3.52
C ASP A 151 -7.21 -5.28 2.31
N PHE A 152 -7.72 -5.74 1.18
CA PHE A 152 -7.74 -5.03 -0.09
C PHE A 152 -9.18 -4.73 -0.48
N VAL A 153 -9.56 -3.46 -0.48
CA VAL A 153 -10.87 -3.00 -0.94
C VAL A 153 -10.70 -2.34 -2.30
N VAL A 154 -11.30 -2.94 -3.32
CA VAL A 154 -11.21 -2.49 -4.71
C VAL A 154 -12.61 -2.38 -5.31
N GLY A 155 -12.80 -1.47 -6.25
CA GLY A 155 -14.03 -1.34 -7.03
C GLY A 155 -14.37 -2.64 -7.75
N THR A 156 -15.65 -2.99 -7.77
CA THR A 156 -16.17 -4.13 -8.54
C THR A 156 -15.93 -3.97 -10.03
N GLU A 157 -15.92 -2.72 -10.50
CA GLU A 157 -15.55 -2.34 -11.86
C GLU A 157 -14.13 -1.77 -11.87
N ASN A 158 -13.33 -2.20 -12.85
CA ASN A 158 -11.98 -1.69 -13.13
C ASN A 158 -10.95 -1.80 -11.99
N CYS A 159 -11.28 -2.49 -10.87
CA CYS A 159 -10.37 -2.74 -9.76
C CYS A 159 -9.76 -1.46 -9.16
N ILE A 160 -10.51 -0.34 -9.15
CA ILE A 160 -10.01 0.93 -8.61
C ILE A 160 -9.77 0.78 -7.09
N PRO A 161 -8.57 1.10 -6.56
CA PRO A 161 -8.29 0.92 -5.15
C PRO A 161 -9.09 1.92 -4.30
N TYR A 162 -9.68 1.45 -3.19
CA TYR A 162 -10.47 2.28 -2.29
C TYR A 162 -9.94 2.29 -0.85
N ILE A 163 -9.59 1.12 -0.30
CA ILE A 163 -8.91 0.99 0.99
C ILE A 163 -7.85 -0.10 0.88
N PHE A 164 -6.69 0.15 1.45
CA PHE A 164 -5.72 -0.87 1.81
C PHE A 164 -5.54 -0.83 3.32
N SER A 165 -5.47 -1.99 3.96
CA SER A 165 -5.00 -2.03 5.34
C SER A 165 -4.15 -3.25 5.63
N SER A 166 -3.22 -3.10 6.55
CA SER A 166 -2.46 -4.20 7.13
C SER A 166 -2.56 -4.11 8.64
N ARG A 167 -2.68 -5.24 9.33
CA ARG A 167 -2.75 -5.29 10.80
C ARG A 167 -2.20 -6.58 11.33
N ARG A 168 -1.67 -6.54 12.55
CA ARG A 168 -1.35 -7.76 13.29
C ARG A 168 -2.64 -8.36 13.87
N ALA A 169 -2.82 -9.66 13.70
CA ALA A 169 -3.90 -10.43 14.31
C ALA A 169 -3.33 -11.59 15.13
N PRO A 170 -4.05 -12.08 16.17
CA PRO A 170 -3.70 -13.33 16.81
C PRO A 170 -3.58 -14.45 15.77
N PRO A 171 -2.66 -15.42 15.95
CA PRO A 171 -2.55 -16.55 15.04
C PRO A 171 -3.89 -17.25 14.89
N SER A 172 -4.32 -17.50 13.65
CA SER A 172 -5.65 -18.06 13.34
C SER A 172 -5.93 -19.47 13.90
N GLY A 173 -4.99 -20.09 14.62
CA GLY A 173 -5.13 -21.43 15.21
C GLY A 173 -5.20 -22.57 14.18
N SER A 174 -5.36 -22.24 12.89
CA SER A 174 -5.27 -23.19 11.79
C SER A 174 -3.85 -23.72 11.68
N ALA A 175 -3.71 -25.03 11.42
CA ALA A 175 -2.41 -25.65 11.22
C ALA A 175 -1.65 -24.86 10.14
N ARG A 176 -0.51 -24.27 10.51
CA ARG A 176 0.31 -23.45 9.59
C ARG A 176 0.64 -24.28 8.36
N ALA A 177 0.05 -23.94 7.22
CA ALA A 177 0.51 -24.48 5.95
C ALA A 177 2.02 -24.14 5.82
N PRO A 178 2.85 -25.05 5.31
CA PRO A 178 4.26 -24.75 5.08
C PRO A 178 4.35 -23.47 4.25
N SER A 179 5.04 -22.48 4.80
CA SER A 179 5.25 -21.18 4.17
C SER A 179 5.70 -21.37 2.72
N ALA A 180 4.90 -20.91 1.77
CA ALA A 180 5.16 -21.02 0.33
C ALA A 180 6.30 -20.09 -0.16
N GLY A 181 7.23 -19.73 0.73
CA GLY A 181 8.25 -18.72 0.49
C GLY A 181 7.77 -17.29 0.83
N PRO A 182 8.65 -16.29 0.64
CA PRO A 182 8.31 -14.90 0.90
C PRO A 182 7.21 -14.43 -0.05
N VAL A 183 6.03 -14.11 0.51
CA VAL A 183 4.94 -13.48 -0.24
C VAL A 183 5.32 -12.02 -0.49
N SER A 184 5.53 -11.66 -1.76
CA SER A 184 5.74 -10.27 -2.15
C SER A 184 4.39 -9.58 -2.20
N ILE A 185 4.13 -8.72 -1.22
CA ILE A 185 2.89 -7.94 -1.16
C ILE A 185 3.18 -6.59 -1.81
N PRO A 186 2.45 -6.22 -2.88
CA PRO A 186 2.54 -4.90 -3.44
C PRO A 186 2.02 -3.91 -2.40
N LEU A 187 2.94 -3.25 -1.68
CA LEU A 187 2.58 -2.18 -0.79
C LEU A 187 2.38 -0.91 -1.62
N PRO A 188 1.23 -0.22 -1.47
CA PRO A 188 0.90 0.90 -2.33
C PRO A 188 1.82 2.11 -2.12
N PHE A 189 2.56 2.15 -1.02
CA PHE A 189 3.41 3.27 -0.61
C PHE A 189 4.77 2.77 -0.15
N ASN A 190 5.75 3.67 -0.22
CA ASN A 190 7.08 3.41 0.30
C ASN A 190 7.07 3.48 1.83
N GLN A 191 7.50 2.39 2.46
CA GLN A 191 7.76 2.26 3.89
C GLN A 191 8.92 3.14 4.41
N SER A 192 9.28 4.21 3.72
CA SER A 192 10.41 5.11 4.06
C SER A 192 10.36 5.67 5.49
N ARG A 193 9.19 5.62 6.15
CA ARG A 193 9.00 5.98 7.56
C ARG A 193 8.85 4.82 8.53
N LEU A 194 9.15 3.57 8.14
CA LEU A 194 9.67 2.58 9.09
C LEU A 194 11.03 3.09 9.58
N ALA A 195 10.95 4.09 10.45
CA ALA A 195 12.06 4.86 10.93
C ALA A 195 12.92 3.93 11.77
N VAL A 196 14.07 3.56 11.23
CA VAL A 196 15.30 3.23 11.97
C VAL A 196 15.03 2.39 13.23
N GLY A 197 14.67 1.13 13.01
CA GLY A 197 14.66 0.09 14.04
C GLY A 197 13.30 -0.28 14.64
N ALA A 198 12.18 0.19 14.07
CA ALA A 198 10.87 -0.33 14.40
C ALA A 198 10.61 -1.64 13.64
N ASP A 199 10.05 -2.63 14.33
CA ASP A 199 9.41 -3.79 13.70
C ASP A 199 8.29 -3.33 12.74
N ALA A 200 7.75 -4.23 11.91
CA ALA A 200 6.58 -3.94 11.09
C ALA A 200 5.48 -3.19 11.89
N PRO A 201 4.74 -2.24 11.31
CA PRO A 201 3.78 -1.43 12.05
C PRO A 201 2.70 -2.31 12.70
N LEU A 202 2.07 -1.84 13.78
CA LEU A 202 0.95 -2.55 14.40
C LEU A 202 -0.24 -2.62 13.43
N SER A 203 -0.49 -1.50 12.77
CA SER A 203 -1.43 -1.42 11.66
C SER A 203 -1.09 -0.27 10.73
N VAL A 204 -1.50 -0.41 9.48
CA VAL A 204 -1.53 0.65 8.48
C VAL A 204 -2.90 0.63 7.83
N ARG A 205 -3.48 1.80 7.58
CA ARG A 205 -4.68 1.96 6.80
C ARG A 205 -4.50 3.11 5.84
N SER A 206 -4.66 2.85 4.55
CA SER A 206 -4.65 3.85 3.49
C SER A 206 -6.05 3.91 2.87
N GLN A 207 -6.63 5.10 2.82
CA GLN A 207 -7.89 5.36 2.13
C GLN A 207 -7.63 6.22 0.92
N TYR A 208 -8.13 5.80 -0.24
CA TYR A 208 -7.90 6.46 -1.52
C TYR A 208 -9.09 7.32 -1.93
N PHE A 209 -8.80 8.42 -2.60
CA PHE A 209 -9.79 9.37 -3.13
C PHE A 209 -9.18 10.16 -4.30
N ASP A 210 -10.03 10.93 -5.01
CA ASP A 210 -9.63 11.72 -6.19
C ASP A 210 -8.86 10.88 -7.23
N TYR A 211 -9.37 9.69 -7.55
CA TYR A 211 -8.82 8.85 -8.62
C TYR A 211 -9.03 9.51 -9.98
N GLU A 212 -7.95 9.63 -10.75
CA GLU A 212 -7.98 10.07 -12.14
C GLU A 212 -7.26 9.04 -13.00
N GLU A 213 -7.95 8.51 -14.01
CA GLU A 213 -7.35 7.57 -14.94
C GLU A 213 -6.33 8.27 -15.85
N GLY A 214 -5.17 7.63 -16.05
CA GLY A 214 -4.07 8.19 -16.81
C GLY A 214 -3.22 9.18 -16.00
N ILE A 215 -2.28 9.83 -16.68
CA ILE A 215 -1.37 10.80 -16.08
C ILE A 215 -1.27 11.98 -17.04
N ALA A 216 -1.93 13.09 -16.69
CA ALA A 216 -2.06 14.25 -17.56
C ALA A 216 -0.71 14.93 -17.86
N ASP A 217 0.16 15.05 -16.86
CA ASP A 217 1.51 15.61 -17.01
C ASP A 217 2.59 14.66 -16.45
N PRO A 218 3.05 13.68 -17.25
CA PRO A 218 4.13 12.77 -16.83
C PRO A 218 5.44 13.49 -16.50
N SER A 219 5.69 14.67 -17.08
CA SER A 219 6.91 15.43 -16.81
C SER A 219 6.87 16.01 -15.40
N PHE A 220 5.73 16.57 -14.97
CA PHE A 220 5.55 16.97 -13.59
C PHE A 220 5.83 15.81 -12.64
N TRP A 221 5.26 14.63 -12.89
CA TRP A 221 5.36 13.50 -11.97
C TRP A 221 6.74 12.84 -11.94
N PHE A 222 7.33 12.54 -13.09
CA PHE A 222 8.46 11.61 -13.17
C PHE A 222 9.79 12.25 -13.57
N LYS A 223 9.81 13.51 -14.02
CA LYS A 223 11.07 14.18 -14.37
C LYS A 223 11.69 14.81 -13.11
N PRO A 224 12.88 14.37 -12.67
CA PRO A 224 13.57 15.04 -11.59
C PRO A 224 13.90 16.48 -12.02
N PRO A 225 13.76 17.48 -11.13
CA PRO A 225 14.09 18.85 -11.46
C PRO A 225 15.61 19.00 -11.69
N PRO A 226 16.07 20.04 -12.40
CA PRO A 226 17.47 20.18 -12.83
C PRO A 226 18.50 20.11 -11.67
N GLU A 227 18.14 20.59 -10.48
CA GLU A 227 18.96 20.51 -9.27
C GLU A 227 19.29 19.07 -8.85
N CYS A 228 18.44 18.09 -9.19
CA CYS A 228 18.68 16.66 -8.94
C CYS A 228 19.73 16.04 -9.87
N GLN A 229 20.09 16.72 -10.96
CA GLN A 229 21.08 16.21 -11.93
C GLN A 229 22.52 16.53 -11.50
N LYS A 230 22.69 17.46 -10.54
CA LYS A 230 24.02 17.77 -10.01
C LYS A 230 24.55 16.57 -9.24
N LEU A 231 25.82 16.23 -9.49
CA LEU A 231 26.51 15.20 -8.71
C LEU A 231 26.46 15.57 -7.22
N PRO A 232 26.40 14.56 -6.32
CA PRO A 232 26.43 14.82 -4.89
C PRO A 232 27.62 15.70 -4.53
N THR A 233 27.35 16.86 -3.92
CA THR A 233 28.42 17.71 -3.41
C THR A 233 29.19 16.96 -2.33
N ASP A 234 30.45 17.34 -2.08
CA ASP A 234 31.22 16.70 -1.01
C ASP A 234 30.56 16.88 0.38
N GLU A 235 29.76 17.94 0.54
CA GLU A 235 28.91 18.15 1.72
C GLU A 235 27.77 17.13 1.82
N GLN A 236 27.11 16.78 0.71
CA GLN A 236 26.10 15.72 0.67
C GLN A 236 26.72 14.35 0.97
N LYS A 237 27.90 14.06 0.43
CA LYS A 237 28.65 12.84 0.76
C LYS A 237 29.04 12.79 2.23
N ALA A 238 29.52 13.90 2.79
CA ALA A 238 29.87 14.00 4.20
C ALA A 238 28.65 13.84 5.12
N SER A 239 27.51 14.45 4.74
CA SER A 239 26.24 14.33 5.47
C SER A 239 25.71 12.89 5.45
N ALA A 240 25.74 12.22 4.29
CA ALA A 240 25.38 10.81 4.16
C ALA A 240 26.29 9.92 5.02
N LYS A 241 27.61 10.15 4.98
CA LYS A 241 28.58 9.42 5.82
C LYS A 241 28.33 9.64 7.32
N LYS A 242 28.01 10.87 7.73
CA LYS A 242 27.68 11.21 9.13
C LYS A 242 26.38 10.55 9.58
N MET A 243 25.34 10.55 8.73
CA MET A 243 24.07 9.88 9.01
C MET A 243 24.26 8.37 9.15
N ALA A 244 24.99 7.74 8.22
CA ALA A 244 25.34 6.32 8.30
C ALA A 244 26.12 5.99 9.59
N GLY A 245 27.08 6.84 9.98
CA GLY A 245 27.80 6.70 11.24
C GLY A 245 26.90 6.77 12.48
N ARG A 246 25.92 7.69 12.49
CA ARG A 246 24.94 7.81 13.59
C ARG A 246 24.02 6.59 13.67
N LEU A 247 23.52 6.10 12.53
CA LEU A 247 22.71 4.88 12.49
C LEU A 247 23.50 3.68 13.04
N MET A 248 24.73 3.47 12.56
CA MET A 248 25.59 2.37 13.02
C MET A 248 25.89 2.47 14.52
N ALA A 249 26.10 3.68 15.06
CA ALA A 249 26.29 3.88 16.50
C ALA A 249 25.03 3.55 17.32
N LYS A 250 23.83 3.88 16.81
CA LYS A 250 22.55 3.55 17.45
C LYS A 250 22.33 2.03 17.55
N PHE A 251 22.84 1.27 16.58
CA PHE A 251 22.74 -0.20 16.58
C PHE A 251 23.82 -0.90 17.43
N LYS A 252 25.01 -0.31 17.62
CA LYS A 252 26.10 -0.94 18.42
C LYS A 252 25.79 -1.11 19.92
N GLY A 253 24.78 -0.43 20.46
CA GLY A 253 24.42 -0.48 21.88
C GLY A 253 23.20 -1.34 22.22
N LYS A 254 22.46 -1.83 21.22
CA LYS A 254 21.31 -2.70 21.45
C LYS A 254 21.73 -4.13 21.11
N ASN A 255 21.84 -4.98 22.13
CA ASN A 255 21.87 -6.43 21.92
C ASN A 255 20.54 -6.79 21.24
N PHE A 256 20.57 -6.96 19.92
CA PHE A 256 19.44 -7.57 19.23
C PHE A 256 19.33 -8.99 19.78
N VAL A 257 18.33 -9.18 20.64
CA VAL A 257 17.82 -10.52 20.90
C VAL A 257 17.26 -10.96 19.55
N ALA A 258 17.97 -11.85 18.87
CA ALA A 258 17.42 -12.51 17.71
C ALA A 258 16.19 -13.29 18.19
N ILE A 259 15.00 -12.84 17.77
CA ILE A 259 13.73 -13.54 17.99
C ILE A 259 13.50 -14.45 16.79
#